data_AF-A0A4R2N371-F1
#
_entry.id   AF-A0A4R2N371-F1
#
_cell.length_a   1.000
_cell.length_b   1.000
_cell.length_c   1.000
_cell.angle_alpha   90.00
_cell.angle_beta   90.00
_cell.angle_gamma   90.00
#
_symmetry.space_group_name_H-M   'P 1'
#
loop_
_entity.id
_entity.type
_entity.pdbx_description
1 polymer ?
#
loop_
_entity_poly.entity_id
_entity_poly.type
_entity_poly.pdbx_seq_one_letter_code
_entity_poly.pdbx_strand_id
1 'polypeptide(L)'
;MMLHISDILLPNFLITEMHSMKFIIENNVVTISNKTNVPQIQCAQWEDDYLYSIIQREIIRRSRNRPLGDNCPMLYAMKNSDNLTTKKDTIDELYDYASRSIVNYFGDKCNFDLIIPMSSSCSIPLDISKIIRKIYNINILDIKNYIVKKTPGEIIELISSNEAIPDKEKQIIKTALNRNKETLSIKNVKVQYRHYLFPIYKISGTTSIFENYSPTNIVLVDDIFTSGLTLASAKHILKKLYPNARISALTLFGPLPKTKK
;
A
#
# COMPACT_ATOMS: atom_id res chain seq x y z
N MET A 1 7.57 43.10 -2.73
CA MET A 1 8.88 42.45 -2.54
C MET A 1 8.61 40.99 -2.23
N MET A 2 8.59 40.16 -3.29
CA MET A 2 8.30 38.73 -3.24
C MET A 2 9.53 38.00 -2.71
N LEU A 3 9.36 37.20 -1.66
CA LEU A 3 10.40 36.29 -1.17
C LEU A 3 10.32 34.97 -1.94
N HIS A 4 11.42 34.67 -2.63
CA HIS A 4 11.65 33.43 -3.36
C HIS A 4 11.63 32.22 -2.42
N ILE A 5 10.79 31.25 -2.76
CA ILE A 5 10.86 29.89 -2.21
C ILE A 5 12.08 29.22 -2.86
N SER A 6 13.05 28.89 -2.02
CA SER A 6 14.27 28.18 -2.39
C SER A 6 13.95 26.81 -3.01
N ASP A 7 14.51 26.61 -4.20
CA ASP A 7 14.52 25.36 -4.96
C ASP A 7 15.05 24.18 -4.13
N ILE A 8 14.16 23.25 -3.77
CA ILE A 8 14.55 21.89 -3.39
C ILE A 8 14.87 21.17 -4.70
N LEU A 9 16.16 21.12 -5.02
CA LEU A 9 16.71 20.38 -6.15
C LEU A 9 16.36 18.89 -6.00
N LEU A 10 15.39 18.41 -6.77
CA LEU A 10 15.20 16.99 -7.03
C LEU A 10 16.42 16.47 -7.81
N PRO A 11 17.02 15.32 -7.45
CA PRO A 11 18.15 14.77 -8.18
C PRO A 11 17.76 14.47 -9.64
N ASN A 12 18.61 14.91 -10.57
CA ASN A 12 18.51 14.60 -12.00
C ASN A 12 18.43 13.08 -12.20
N PHE A 13 17.30 12.59 -12.71
CA PHE A 13 17.11 11.20 -13.13
C PHE A 13 17.88 10.95 -14.43
N LEU A 14 19.13 10.49 -14.31
CA LEU A 14 19.75 9.68 -15.36
C LEU A 14 19.06 8.31 -15.34
N ILE A 15 18.51 7.88 -16.48
CA ILE A 15 17.90 6.57 -16.65
C ILE A 15 19.01 5.52 -16.68
N THR A 16 19.54 5.15 -15.52
CA THR A 16 20.21 3.86 -15.32
C THR A 16 19.16 2.76 -15.44
N GLU A 17 19.47 1.67 -16.15
CA GLU A 17 18.63 0.47 -16.18
C GLU A 17 18.20 0.08 -14.77
N MET A 18 16.92 0.27 -14.44
CA MET A 18 16.40 -0.07 -13.14
C MET A 18 16.32 -1.60 -13.05
N HIS A 19 17.27 -2.21 -12.37
CA HIS A 19 17.20 -3.63 -12.03
C HIS A 19 16.06 -3.85 -11.02
N SER A 20 14.89 -4.23 -11.51
CA SER A 20 13.80 -4.71 -10.66
C SER A 20 14.21 -6.03 -10.01
N MET A 21 13.90 -6.20 -8.72
CA MET A 21 14.00 -7.50 -8.09
C MET A 21 13.01 -8.45 -8.75
N LYS A 22 13.54 -9.56 -9.28
CA LYS A 22 12.75 -10.59 -9.96
C LYS A 22 12.58 -11.81 -9.06
N PHE A 23 11.43 -12.46 -9.20
CA PHE A 23 11.08 -13.68 -8.46
C PHE A 23 10.95 -14.86 -9.43
N ILE A 24 11.50 -16.02 -9.04
CA ILE A 24 11.34 -17.28 -9.78
C ILE A 24 10.33 -18.15 -9.04
N ILE A 25 9.55 -18.93 -9.79
CA ILE A 25 8.61 -19.92 -9.26
C ILE A 25 9.06 -21.28 -9.76
N GLU A 26 9.46 -22.17 -8.84
CA GLU A 26 9.83 -23.55 -9.12
C GLU A 26 9.07 -24.46 -8.16
N ASN A 27 8.33 -25.45 -8.68
CA ASN A 27 7.53 -26.36 -7.87
C ASN A 27 6.65 -25.64 -6.83
N ASN A 28 6.01 -24.53 -7.23
CA ASN A 28 5.20 -23.66 -6.37
C ASN A 28 5.96 -22.95 -5.22
N VAL A 29 7.28 -23.02 -5.20
CA VAL A 29 8.12 -22.29 -4.26
C VAL A 29 8.66 -21.04 -4.95
N VAL A 30 8.48 -19.88 -4.31
CA VAL A 30 8.93 -18.59 -4.83
C VAL A 30 10.25 -18.18 -4.19
N THR A 31 11.25 -17.85 -5.01
CA THR A 31 12.59 -17.43 -4.59
C THR A 31 13.01 -16.11 -5.26
N ILE A 32 14.00 -15.43 -4.67
CA ILE A 32 14.61 -14.23 -5.27
C ILE A 32 15.63 -14.68 -6.32
N SER A 33 15.49 -14.19 -7.55
CA SER A 33 16.30 -14.63 -8.69
C SER A 33 17.66 -13.94 -8.79
N ASN A 34 17.74 -12.66 -8.44
CA ASN A 34 18.97 -11.88 -8.47
C ASN A 34 19.29 -11.40 -7.05
N LYS A 35 20.34 -11.98 -6.47
CA LYS A 35 20.80 -11.72 -5.10
C LYS A 35 21.88 -10.63 -5.00
N THR A 36 22.13 -9.87 -6.06
CA THR A 36 23.28 -8.95 -6.09
C THR A 36 22.88 -7.48 -5.99
N ASN A 37 21.66 -7.11 -6.38
CA ASN A 37 21.23 -5.71 -6.45
C ASN A 37 20.16 -5.38 -5.40
N VAL A 38 20.42 -4.35 -4.60
CA VAL A 38 19.42 -3.77 -3.68
C VAL A 38 18.37 -3.03 -4.50
N PRO A 39 17.07 -3.29 -4.30
CA PRO A 39 16.00 -2.55 -4.96
C PRO A 39 16.12 -1.04 -4.68
N GLN A 40 15.91 -0.20 -5.68
CA GLN A 40 15.76 1.23 -5.48
C GLN A 40 14.30 1.55 -5.17
N ILE A 41 14.05 2.27 -4.06
CA ILE A 41 12.72 2.78 -3.74
C ILE A 41 12.26 3.71 -4.87
N GLN A 42 11.03 3.48 -5.31
CA GLN A 42 10.35 4.32 -6.27
C GLN A 42 9.46 5.29 -5.53
N CYS A 43 9.47 6.55 -5.96
CA CYS A 43 8.62 7.59 -5.40
C CYS A 43 7.78 8.23 -6.50
N ALA A 44 6.52 8.48 -6.19
CA ALA A 44 5.63 9.21 -7.06
C ALA A 44 4.61 10.03 -6.27
N GLN A 45 4.06 11.06 -6.91
CA GLN A 45 2.97 11.82 -6.33
C GLN A 45 1.73 10.93 -6.15
N TRP A 46 1.17 10.96 -4.95
CA TRP A 46 -0.05 10.26 -4.56
C TRP A 46 -0.93 11.20 -3.74
N GLU A 47 -2.04 11.62 -4.35
CA GLU A 47 -2.90 12.66 -3.82
C GLU A 47 -2.10 13.95 -3.57
N ASP A 48 -2.13 14.50 -2.35
CA ASP A 48 -1.41 15.69 -1.90
C ASP A 48 0.00 15.39 -1.33
N ASP A 49 0.50 14.14 -1.42
CA ASP A 49 1.84 13.78 -0.92
C ASP A 49 2.50 12.69 -1.80
N TYR A 50 3.28 11.77 -1.22
CA TYR A 50 4.07 10.77 -1.94
C TYR A 50 3.67 9.33 -1.62
N LEU A 51 3.79 8.47 -2.63
CA LEU A 51 3.78 7.02 -2.53
C LEU A 51 5.17 6.49 -2.82
N TYR A 52 5.71 5.73 -1.86
CA TYR A 52 6.98 5.02 -1.95
C TYR A 52 6.72 3.52 -2.17
N SER A 53 7.45 2.90 -3.09
CA SER A 53 7.41 1.45 -3.30
C SER A 53 8.82 0.88 -3.25
N ILE A 54 9.05 -0.09 -2.35
CA ILE A 54 10.36 -0.72 -2.17
C ILE A 54 10.71 -1.60 -3.38
N ILE A 55 9.78 -2.46 -3.78
CA ILE A 55 9.97 -3.42 -4.86
C ILE A 55 9.00 -3.10 -5.98
N GLN A 56 9.55 -2.83 -7.16
CA GLN A 56 8.75 -2.67 -8.35
C GLN A 56 8.16 -4.01 -8.77
N ARG A 57 6.84 -4.03 -8.93
CA ARG A 57 6.14 -5.17 -9.52
C ARG A 57 6.14 -5.11 -11.04
N GLU A 58 6.53 -6.19 -11.69
CA GLU A 58 6.32 -6.36 -13.13
C GLU A 58 4.84 -6.62 -13.42
N ILE A 59 4.18 -5.71 -14.14
CA ILE A 59 2.80 -5.95 -14.59
C ILE A 59 2.85 -6.73 -15.90
N ILE A 60 2.71 -8.05 -15.83
CA ILE A 60 2.45 -8.87 -17.01
C ILE A 60 0.97 -8.68 -17.38
N ARG A 61 0.71 -8.24 -18.62
CA ARG A 61 -0.66 -8.16 -19.13
C ARG A 61 -1.27 -9.56 -19.13
N ARG A 62 -2.47 -9.68 -18.57
CA ARG A 62 -3.22 -10.94 -18.55
C ARG A 62 -3.37 -11.44 -19.99
N SER A 63 -2.79 -12.60 -20.29
CA SER A 63 -3.08 -13.37 -21.50
C SER A 63 -4.32 -14.23 -21.25
N ARG A 64 -4.57 -15.27 -22.07
CA ARG A 64 -5.66 -16.24 -21.82
C ARG A 64 -5.61 -16.86 -20.41
N ASN A 65 -4.41 -16.96 -19.82
CA ASN A 65 -4.20 -17.47 -18.48
C ASN A 65 -3.77 -16.36 -17.52
N ARG A 66 -4.37 -16.32 -16.33
CA ARG A 66 -3.94 -15.42 -15.25
C ARG A 66 -2.53 -15.86 -14.79
N PRO A 67 -1.55 -14.96 -14.71
CA PRO A 67 -0.24 -15.31 -14.16
C PRO A 67 -0.39 -15.68 -12.68
N LEU A 68 0.31 -16.75 -12.25
CA LEU A 68 0.38 -17.16 -10.84
C LEU A 68 0.82 -15.98 -9.98
N GLY A 69 0.11 -15.77 -8.86
CA GLY A 69 0.35 -14.66 -7.95
C GLY A 69 -0.12 -13.29 -8.45
N ASP A 70 -0.93 -13.21 -9.53
CA ASP A 70 -1.48 -11.94 -10.07
C ASP A 70 -0.42 -10.84 -10.18
N ASN A 71 0.70 -11.17 -10.82
CA ASN A 71 1.89 -10.34 -11.01
C ASN A 71 2.76 -10.09 -9.76
N CYS A 72 2.43 -10.64 -8.59
CA CYS A 72 3.20 -10.49 -7.35
C CYS A 72 3.41 -11.84 -6.63
N PRO A 73 4.12 -12.81 -7.24
CA PRO A 73 4.22 -14.17 -6.71
C PRO A 73 4.78 -14.23 -5.28
N MET A 74 5.75 -13.38 -4.95
CA MET A 74 6.32 -13.33 -3.59
C MET A 74 5.28 -12.96 -2.53
N LEU A 75 4.43 -11.96 -2.78
CA LEU A 75 3.36 -11.58 -1.85
C LEU A 75 2.39 -12.75 -1.60
N TYR A 76 2.04 -13.48 -2.65
CA TYR A 76 1.15 -14.63 -2.55
C TYR A 76 1.80 -15.79 -1.81
N ALA A 77 3.09 -16.03 -2.04
CA ALA A 77 3.90 -17.01 -1.33
C ALA A 77 4.05 -16.70 0.16
N MET A 78 4.32 -15.45 0.53
CA MET A 78 4.37 -14.98 1.92
C MET A 78 3.01 -15.12 2.63
N LYS A 79 1.91 -15.09 1.87
CA LYS A 79 0.54 -15.31 2.36
C LYS A 79 0.11 -16.77 2.33
N ASN A 80 0.96 -17.68 1.85
CA ASN A 80 0.62 -19.07 1.59
C ASN A 80 -0.68 -19.22 0.79
N SER A 81 -0.75 -18.55 -0.36
CA SER A 81 -1.97 -18.38 -1.17
C SER A 81 -1.70 -18.58 -2.66
N ASP A 82 -2.74 -18.87 -3.45
CA ASP A 82 -2.63 -19.19 -4.89
C ASP A 82 -1.72 -20.41 -5.14
N ASN A 83 -1.71 -21.35 -4.18
CA ASN A 83 -0.84 -22.52 -4.10
C ASN A 83 0.66 -22.17 -4.09
N LEU A 84 1.06 -20.95 -3.76
CA LEU A 84 2.46 -20.54 -3.68
C LEU A 84 2.97 -20.56 -2.24
N THR A 85 4.22 -20.95 -2.07
CA THR A 85 4.94 -20.95 -0.79
C THR A 85 6.31 -20.31 -0.96
N THR A 86 6.96 -19.93 0.15
CA THR A 86 8.36 -19.51 0.14
C THR A 86 9.04 -19.96 1.43
N LYS A 87 10.37 -19.97 1.44
CA LYS A 87 11.18 -20.36 2.59
C LYS A 87 11.42 -19.15 3.49
N LYS A 88 11.61 -19.42 4.79
CA LYS A 88 11.94 -18.38 5.77
C LYS A 88 13.18 -17.57 5.34
N ASP A 89 14.24 -18.24 4.91
CA ASP A 89 15.47 -17.56 4.46
C ASP A 89 15.23 -16.57 3.33
N THR A 90 14.30 -16.88 2.41
CA THR A 90 13.90 -15.97 1.33
C THR A 90 13.15 -14.74 1.86
N ILE A 91 12.31 -14.92 2.88
CA ILE A 91 11.59 -13.81 3.55
C ILE A 91 12.59 -12.91 4.30
N ASP A 92 13.52 -13.52 5.02
CA ASP A 92 14.56 -12.79 5.76
C ASP A 92 15.46 -12.01 4.78
N GLU A 93 15.85 -12.62 3.66
CA GLU A 93 16.59 -11.97 2.57
C GLU A 93 15.78 -10.80 1.96
N LEU A 94 14.47 -10.97 1.74
CA LEU A 94 13.59 -9.92 1.24
C LEU A 94 13.52 -8.71 2.19
N TYR A 95 13.41 -8.96 3.50
CA TYR A 95 13.37 -7.89 4.50
C TYR A 95 14.72 -7.21 4.70
N ASP A 96 15.84 -7.93 4.53
CA ASP A 96 17.16 -7.33 4.48
C ASP A 96 17.30 -6.36 3.29
N TYR A 97 16.85 -6.78 2.10
CA TYR A 97 16.76 -5.88 0.95
C TYR A 97 15.89 -4.66 1.23
N ALA A 98 14.70 -4.86 1.81
CA ALA A 98 13.82 -3.76 2.17
C ALA A 98 14.48 -2.76 3.13
N SER A 99 15.19 -3.26 4.15
CA SER A 99 15.95 -2.43 5.08
C SER A 99 17.02 -1.62 4.36
N ARG A 100 17.84 -2.26 3.52
CA ARG A 100 18.88 -1.57 2.73
C ARG A 100 18.29 -0.54 1.77
N SER A 101 17.19 -0.87 1.09
CA SER A 101 16.48 0.06 0.21
C SER A 101 15.97 1.31 0.94
N ILE A 102 15.41 1.12 2.15
CA ILE A 102 14.92 2.21 3.00
C ILE A 102 16.07 3.14 3.43
N VAL A 103 17.19 2.57 3.88
CA VAL A 103 18.38 3.36 4.25
C VAL A 103 18.95 4.09 3.05
N ASN A 104 19.10 3.41 1.90
CA ASN A 104 19.66 4.02 0.70
C ASN A 104 18.82 5.19 0.18
N TYR A 105 17.50 5.16 0.32
CA TYR A 105 16.61 6.21 -0.19
C TYR A 105 16.45 7.38 0.79
N PHE A 106 16.21 7.11 2.07
CA PHE A 106 15.96 8.17 3.07
C PHE A 106 17.25 8.66 3.74
N GLY A 107 18.38 7.96 3.57
CA GLY A 107 19.65 8.28 4.20
C GLY A 107 19.53 8.30 5.73
N ASP A 108 20.24 9.22 6.37
CA ASP A 108 20.21 9.38 7.83
C ASP A 108 18.96 10.13 8.33
N LYS A 109 18.11 10.66 7.44
CA LYS A 109 16.98 11.52 7.80
C LYS A 109 15.69 11.06 7.14
N CYS A 110 14.91 10.31 7.91
CA CYS A 110 13.50 10.05 7.60
C CYS A 110 12.63 11.15 8.22
N ASN A 111 11.84 11.86 7.39
CA ASN A 111 11.01 12.97 7.85
C ASN A 111 9.70 12.54 8.51
N PHE A 112 9.39 11.24 8.57
CA PHE A 112 8.19 10.73 9.22
C PHE A 112 8.34 10.73 10.74
N ASP A 113 7.29 11.12 11.44
CA ASP A 113 7.21 11.11 12.90
C ASP A 113 6.19 10.09 13.45
N LEU A 114 5.38 9.48 12.56
CA LEU A 114 4.46 8.42 12.91
C LEU A 114 4.30 7.40 11.76
N ILE A 115 4.40 6.12 12.11
CA ILE A 115 4.15 5.00 11.20
C ILE A 115 2.80 4.38 11.55
N ILE A 116 1.97 4.15 10.52
CA ILE A 116 0.68 3.48 10.66
C ILE A 116 0.66 2.26 9.73
N PRO A 117 0.84 1.04 10.25
CA PRO A 117 0.69 -0.18 9.45
C PRO A 117 -0.78 -0.39 9.08
N MET A 118 -1.03 -0.60 7.79
CA MET A 118 -2.35 -0.93 7.28
C MET A 118 -2.78 -2.34 7.67
N SER A 119 -4.07 -2.52 7.96
CA SER A 119 -4.66 -3.82 8.26
C SER A 119 -4.63 -4.75 7.04
N SER A 120 -3.64 -5.65 7.01
CA SER A 120 -3.52 -6.74 6.03
C SER A 120 -3.78 -8.12 6.68
N SER A 121 -3.99 -9.14 5.84
CA SER A 121 -4.11 -10.54 6.25
C SER A 121 -2.74 -11.18 6.59
N CYS A 122 -1.66 -10.42 6.50
CA CYS A 122 -0.30 -10.86 6.79
C CYS A 122 0.44 -9.78 7.59
N SER A 123 1.56 -10.17 8.21
CA SER A 123 2.37 -9.29 9.06
C SER A 123 3.20 -8.25 8.28
N ILE A 124 3.25 -8.33 6.94
CA ILE A 124 4.12 -7.51 6.09
C ILE A 124 4.10 -6.01 6.46
N PRO A 125 2.93 -5.34 6.56
CA PRO A 125 2.91 -3.92 6.93
C PRO A 125 3.56 -3.63 8.29
N LEU A 126 3.33 -4.50 9.27
CA LEU A 126 3.88 -4.37 10.62
C LEU A 126 5.39 -4.68 10.63
N ASP A 127 5.84 -5.67 9.88
CA ASP A 127 7.25 -6.05 9.80
C ASP A 127 8.08 -4.93 9.14
N ILE A 128 7.59 -4.35 8.05
CA ILE A 128 8.19 -3.16 7.43
C ILE A 128 8.18 -1.97 8.40
N SER A 129 7.09 -1.76 9.14
CA SER A 129 7.01 -0.69 10.15
C SER A 129 8.06 -0.89 11.25
N LYS A 130 8.29 -2.13 11.71
CA LYS A 130 9.33 -2.45 12.70
C LYS A 130 10.74 -2.20 12.17
N ILE A 131 11.00 -2.46 10.89
CA ILE A 131 12.26 -2.13 10.23
C ILE A 131 12.49 -0.61 10.27
N ILE A 132 11.50 0.18 9.82
CA ILE A 132 11.60 1.65 9.82
C ILE A 132 11.81 2.17 11.25
N ARG A 133 11.07 1.67 12.24
CA ARG A 133 11.26 2.02 13.66
C ARG A 133 12.66 1.68 14.15
N LYS A 134 13.23 0.54 13.77
CA LYS A 134 14.58 0.15 14.18
C LYS A 134 15.64 1.08 13.59
N ILE A 135 15.45 1.54 12.36
CA ILE A 135 16.40 2.43 11.66
C ILE A 135 16.31 3.86 12.21
N TYR A 136 15.09 4.40 12.39
CA TYR A 136 14.88 5.83 12.64
C TYR A 136 14.24 6.18 13.99
N ASN A 137 13.96 5.19 14.84
CA ASN A 137 13.30 5.37 16.14
C ASN A 137 11.93 6.09 16.07
N ILE A 138 11.11 5.76 15.06
CA ILE A 138 9.80 6.37 14.84
C ILE A 138 8.69 5.55 15.51
N ASN A 139 7.71 6.24 16.10
CA ASN A 139 6.56 5.59 16.74
C ASN A 139 5.69 4.82 15.74
N ILE A 140 5.18 3.67 16.16
CA ILE A 140 4.20 2.88 15.42
C ILE A 140 2.86 2.99 16.13
N LEU A 141 1.82 3.46 15.43
CA LEU A 141 0.45 3.47 15.91
C LEU A 141 -0.35 2.35 15.24
N ASP A 142 -0.67 1.31 16.01
CA ASP A 142 -1.55 0.24 15.55
C ASP A 142 -3.02 0.68 15.59
N ILE A 143 -3.59 0.86 14.40
CA ILE A 143 -4.97 1.31 14.21
C ILE A 143 -5.95 0.17 13.95
N LYS A 144 -5.51 -1.10 13.99
CA LYS A 144 -6.30 -2.25 13.47
C LYS A 144 -7.70 -2.37 14.09
N ASN A 145 -7.83 -2.03 15.38
CA ASN A 145 -9.09 -2.12 16.12
C ASN A 145 -9.89 -0.81 16.12
N TYR A 146 -9.30 0.29 15.64
CA TYR A 146 -9.89 1.63 15.67
C TYR A 146 -10.32 2.12 14.30
N ILE A 147 -9.64 1.68 13.24
CA ILE A 147 -9.98 1.96 11.84
C ILE A 147 -10.21 0.62 11.15
N VAL A 148 -11.50 0.26 11.04
CA VAL A 148 -11.93 -1.06 10.55
C VAL A 148 -12.59 -0.95 9.19
N LYS A 149 -12.48 -1.99 8.37
CA LYS A 149 -13.17 -2.04 7.07
C LYS A 149 -14.67 -2.05 7.33
N LYS A 150 -15.42 -1.29 6.54
CA LYS A 150 -16.87 -1.40 6.47
C LYS A 150 -17.26 -2.81 6.02
N THR A 151 -18.39 -3.29 6.51
CA THR A 151 -19.01 -4.52 6.04
C THR A 151 -19.53 -4.35 4.60
N PRO A 152 -19.74 -5.45 3.85
CA PRO A 152 -20.40 -5.38 2.55
C PRO A 152 -21.77 -4.69 2.61
N GLY A 153 -22.54 -4.90 3.67
CA GLY A 153 -23.84 -4.26 3.89
C GLY A 153 -23.74 -2.73 3.98
N GLU A 154 -22.81 -2.22 4.79
CA GLU A 154 -22.58 -0.78 4.92
C GLU A 154 -22.14 -0.13 3.60
N ILE A 155 -21.33 -0.81 2.80
CA ILE A 155 -20.93 -0.32 1.47
C ILE A 155 -22.12 -0.34 0.50
N ILE A 156 -22.95 -1.38 0.55
CA ILE A 156 -24.17 -1.47 -0.27
C ILE A 156 -25.13 -0.32 0.08
N GLU A 157 -25.30 -0.02 1.35
CA GLU A 157 -26.13 1.10 1.82
C GLU A 157 -25.59 2.43 1.31
N LEU A 158 -24.30 2.70 1.51
CA LEU A 158 -23.60 3.90 1.01
C LEU A 158 -23.79 4.10 -0.51
N ILE A 159 -23.70 3.02 -1.29
CA ILE A 159 -23.89 3.07 -2.75
C ILE A 159 -25.36 3.28 -3.10
N SER A 160 -26.27 2.66 -2.36
CA SER A 160 -27.71 2.76 -2.63
C SER A 160 -28.21 4.18 -2.48
N SER A 161 -27.78 4.86 -1.41
CA SER A 161 -28.15 6.24 -1.09
C SER A 161 -27.44 7.29 -1.95
N ASN A 162 -26.42 6.92 -2.73
CA ASN A 162 -25.68 7.88 -3.53
C ASN A 162 -26.35 8.10 -4.90
N GLU A 163 -27.03 9.23 -5.06
CA GLU A 163 -27.74 9.61 -6.29
C GLU A 163 -26.80 9.87 -7.49
N ALA A 164 -25.54 10.22 -7.25
CA ALA A 164 -24.58 10.47 -8.31
C ALA A 164 -24.09 9.18 -9.01
N ILE A 165 -24.41 7.99 -8.48
CA ILE A 165 -24.02 6.71 -9.08
C ILE A 165 -25.17 6.22 -9.98
N PRO A 166 -24.94 5.98 -11.28
CA PRO A 166 -25.91 5.35 -12.17
C PRO A 166 -26.42 4.00 -11.64
N ASP A 167 -27.74 3.75 -11.78
CA ASP A 167 -28.39 2.55 -11.24
C ASP A 167 -27.77 1.24 -11.75
N LYS A 168 -27.36 1.21 -13.02
CA LYS A 168 -26.68 0.06 -13.62
C LYS A 168 -25.38 -0.27 -12.87
N GLU A 169 -24.61 0.74 -12.49
CA GLU A 169 -23.35 0.56 -11.76
C GLU A 169 -23.60 0.17 -10.31
N LYS A 170 -24.61 0.77 -9.65
CA LYS A 170 -25.08 0.33 -8.33
C LYS A 170 -25.39 -1.17 -8.34
N GLN A 171 -26.16 -1.65 -9.32
CA GLN A 171 -26.54 -3.07 -9.40
C GLN A 171 -25.33 -3.99 -9.64
N ILE A 172 -24.39 -3.59 -10.49
CA ILE A 172 -23.16 -4.37 -10.72
C ILE A 172 -22.36 -4.51 -9.43
N ILE A 173 -22.17 -3.41 -8.69
CA ILE A 173 -21.38 -3.41 -7.46
C ILE A 173 -22.11 -4.21 -6.36
N LYS A 174 -23.41 -3.97 -6.17
CA LYS A 174 -24.24 -4.73 -5.23
C LYS A 174 -24.17 -6.22 -5.48
N THR A 175 -24.29 -6.64 -6.75
CA THR A 175 -24.18 -8.05 -7.13
C THR A 175 -22.81 -8.63 -6.76
N ALA A 176 -21.73 -7.89 -7.02
CA ALA A 176 -20.38 -8.33 -6.67
C ALA A 176 -20.17 -8.47 -5.16
N LEU A 177 -20.69 -7.52 -4.36
CA LEU A 177 -20.58 -7.52 -2.90
C LEU A 177 -21.46 -8.61 -2.27
N ASN A 178 -22.68 -8.81 -2.78
CA ASN A 178 -23.61 -9.84 -2.29
C ASN A 178 -23.13 -11.27 -2.50
N ARG A 179 -22.23 -11.51 -3.47
CA ARG A 179 -21.60 -12.83 -3.66
C ARG A 179 -20.63 -13.20 -2.52
N ASN A 180 -20.20 -12.24 -1.71
CA ASN A 180 -19.25 -12.44 -0.61
C ASN A 180 -19.65 -11.57 0.59
N LYS A 181 -20.75 -11.94 1.26
CA LYS A 181 -21.31 -11.14 2.37
C LYS A 181 -20.47 -11.17 3.64
N GLU A 182 -19.63 -12.18 3.82
CA GLU A 182 -18.87 -12.38 5.06
C GLU A 182 -17.73 -11.37 5.22
N THR A 183 -16.99 -11.08 4.15
CA THR A 183 -15.84 -10.16 4.20
C THR A 183 -15.83 -9.22 2.99
N LEU A 184 -15.55 -7.93 3.23
CA LEU A 184 -15.41 -6.96 2.15
C LEU A 184 -14.16 -7.26 1.31
N SER A 185 -14.37 -7.93 0.18
CA SER A 185 -13.34 -8.18 -0.82
C SER A 185 -13.51 -7.25 -2.02
N ILE A 186 -12.77 -6.14 -2.00
CA ILE A 186 -12.69 -5.18 -3.11
C ILE A 186 -12.22 -5.85 -4.42
N LYS A 187 -11.46 -6.95 -4.31
CA LYS A 187 -10.95 -7.70 -5.45
C LYS A 187 -12.08 -8.21 -6.36
N ASN A 188 -13.25 -8.48 -5.79
CA ASN A 188 -14.42 -9.01 -6.51
C ASN A 188 -15.17 -7.93 -7.29
N VAL A 189 -14.94 -6.65 -6.99
CA VAL A 189 -15.46 -5.52 -7.75
C VAL A 189 -14.47 -5.20 -8.87
N LYS A 190 -14.97 -5.09 -10.11
CA LYS A 190 -14.13 -4.71 -11.27
C LYS A 190 -13.47 -3.36 -11.01
N VAL A 191 -12.20 -3.22 -11.41
CA VAL A 191 -11.36 -2.04 -11.10
C VAL A 191 -12.05 -0.72 -11.43
N GLN A 192 -12.72 -0.64 -12.59
CA GLN A 192 -13.45 0.55 -13.06
C GLN A 192 -14.62 1.00 -12.19
N TYR A 193 -15.04 0.19 -11.20
CA TYR A 193 -16.13 0.53 -10.28
C TYR A 193 -15.66 0.67 -8.83
N ARG A 194 -14.35 0.47 -8.56
CA ARG A 194 -13.83 0.47 -7.18
C ARG A 194 -13.83 1.86 -6.54
N HIS A 195 -13.79 2.93 -7.33
CA HIS A 195 -13.85 4.30 -6.82
C HIS A 195 -15.15 4.58 -6.08
N TYR A 196 -16.26 3.96 -6.49
CA TYR A 196 -17.55 4.07 -5.80
C TYR A 196 -17.60 3.41 -4.41
N LEU A 197 -16.59 2.60 -4.06
CA LEU A 197 -16.51 1.97 -2.74
C LEU A 197 -15.88 2.91 -1.68
N PHE A 198 -15.40 4.08 -2.09
CA PHE A 198 -14.73 5.01 -1.20
C PHE A 198 -15.73 5.73 -0.26
N PRO A 199 -15.42 5.90 1.03
CA PRO A 199 -14.31 5.29 1.76
C PRO A 199 -14.65 3.87 2.27
N ILE A 200 -13.70 2.94 2.20
CA ILE A 200 -13.89 1.55 2.64
C ILE A 200 -13.68 1.34 4.15
N TYR A 201 -13.09 2.31 4.85
CA TYR A 201 -12.85 2.24 6.29
C TYR A 201 -13.86 3.08 7.06
N LYS A 202 -13.98 2.82 8.35
CA LYS A 202 -14.70 3.63 9.34
C LYS A 202 -13.94 3.62 10.66
N ILE A 203 -14.19 4.63 11.50
CA ILE A 203 -13.75 4.60 12.90
C ILE A 203 -14.63 3.59 13.66
N SER A 204 -14.03 2.82 14.55
CA SER A 204 -14.69 1.91 15.48
C SER A 204 -14.22 2.23 16.89
N GLY A 205 -15.18 2.30 17.83
CA GLY A 205 -14.87 2.61 19.21
C GLY A 205 -14.43 4.06 19.45
N THR A 206 -13.67 4.27 20.53
CA THR A 206 -13.17 5.58 20.96
C THR A 206 -11.95 6.03 20.16
N THR A 207 -11.79 7.34 20.01
CA THR A 207 -10.65 7.98 19.33
C THR A 207 -9.53 8.41 20.28
N SER A 208 -9.62 8.12 21.57
CA SER A 208 -8.65 8.60 22.57
C SER A 208 -7.20 8.18 22.30
N ILE A 209 -6.97 7.03 21.63
CA ILE A 209 -5.62 6.61 21.26
C ILE A 209 -4.94 7.62 20.30
N PHE A 210 -5.72 8.30 19.47
CA PHE A 210 -5.21 9.27 18.51
C PHE A 210 -4.81 10.60 19.18
N GLU A 211 -5.42 10.93 20.31
CA GLU A 211 -5.13 12.17 21.07
C GLU A 211 -3.71 12.17 21.68
N ASN A 212 -3.13 10.98 21.87
CA ASN A 212 -1.76 10.82 22.38
C ASN A 212 -0.68 11.20 21.35
N TYR A 213 -1.06 11.55 20.13
CA TYR A 213 -0.14 11.89 19.05
C TYR A 213 -0.48 13.26 18.47
N SER A 214 0.56 13.99 18.04
CA SER A 214 0.42 15.22 17.26
C SER A 214 1.37 15.18 16.06
N PRO A 215 1.15 14.22 15.14
CA PRO A 215 2.08 13.97 14.05
C PRO A 215 2.01 15.07 12.99
N THR A 216 3.16 15.43 12.44
CA THR A 216 3.29 16.33 11.29
C THR A 216 3.44 15.53 10.00
N ASN A 217 4.14 14.38 10.03
CA ASN A 217 4.44 13.57 8.85
C ASN A 217 4.16 12.08 9.13
N ILE A 218 3.02 11.61 8.67
CA ILE A 218 2.58 10.22 8.80
C ILE A 218 2.99 9.42 7.56
N VAL A 219 3.49 8.21 7.77
CA VAL A 219 3.61 7.20 6.70
C VAL A 219 2.66 6.03 6.94
N LEU A 220 1.76 5.81 6.00
CA LEU A 220 0.95 4.60 5.92
C LEU A 220 1.78 3.47 5.32
N VAL A 221 1.88 2.32 5.98
CA VAL A 221 2.65 1.18 5.45
C VAL A 221 1.68 0.09 4.99
N ASP A 222 1.79 -0.38 3.76
CA ASP A 222 0.94 -1.47 3.23
C ASP A 222 1.79 -2.53 2.51
N ASP A 223 1.20 -3.70 2.25
CA ASP A 223 1.90 -4.78 1.56
C ASP A 223 2.01 -4.53 0.05
N ILE A 224 0.94 -4.01 -0.56
CA ILE A 224 0.90 -3.74 -1.99
C ILE A 224 0.06 -2.54 -2.39
N PHE A 225 0.60 -1.68 -3.26
CA PHE A 225 -0.18 -0.68 -3.95
C PHE A 225 -0.88 -1.27 -5.20
N THR A 226 -2.20 -1.13 -5.27
CA THR A 226 -3.00 -1.56 -6.46
C THR A 226 -3.86 -0.44 -7.01
N SER A 227 -5.06 -0.24 -6.47
CA SER A 227 -5.97 0.85 -6.87
C SER A 227 -5.93 2.06 -5.93
N GLY A 228 -5.06 2.06 -4.91
CA GLY A 228 -4.95 3.11 -3.90
C GLY A 228 -6.10 3.20 -2.88
N LEU A 229 -7.26 2.59 -3.16
CA LEU A 229 -8.49 2.72 -2.35
C LEU A 229 -8.30 2.46 -0.84
N THR A 230 -7.50 1.47 -0.46
CA THR A 230 -7.19 1.14 0.95
C THR A 230 -6.49 2.31 1.64
N LEU A 231 -5.38 2.76 1.06
CA LEU A 231 -4.56 3.85 1.58
C LEU A 231 -5.34 5.18 1.55
N ALA A 232 -6.02 5.47 0.44
CA ALA A 232 -6.84 6.67 0.28
C ALA A 232 -7.95 6.75 1.34
N SER A 233 -8.62 5.63 1.61
CA SER A 233 -9.69 5.58 2.63
C SER A 233 -9.14 5.76 4.05
N ALA A 234 -7.97 5.20 4.34
CA ALA A 234 -7.31 5.40 5.64
C ALA A 234 -6.84 6.85 5.81
N LYS A 235 -6.20 7.41 4.78
CA LYS A 235 -5.80 8.82 4.71
C LYS A 235 -7.00 9.75 4.90
N HIS A 236 -8.15 9.45 4.27
CA HIS A 236 -9.38 10.23 4.46
C HIS A 236 -9.84 10.28 5.92
N ILE A 237 -9.73 9.17 6.66
CA ILE A 237 -10.07 9.15 8.09
C ILE A 237 -9.02 9.91 8.90
N LEU A 238 -7.74 9.65 8.63
CA LEU A 238 -6.65 10.27 9.37
C LEU A 238 -6.58 11.79 9.15
N LYS A 239 -6.94 12.31 7.98
CA LYS A 239 -7.05 13.76 7.75
C LYS A 239 -8.18 14.41 8.57
N LYS A 240 -9.18 13.65 9.00
CA LYS A 240 -10.19 14.18 9.95
C LYS A 240 -9.65 14.23 11.38
N LEU A 241 -8.79 13.28 11.75
CA LEU A 241 -8.17 13.19 13.07
C LEU A 241 -6.96 14.13 13.22
N TYR A 242 -6.18 14.29 12.14
CA TYR A 242 -4.98 15.11 12.06
C TYR A 242 -5.03 16.00 10.81
N PRO A 243 -5.81 17.10 10.83
CA PRO A 243 -6.06 17.92 9.64
C PRO A 243 -4.80 18.49 8.99
N ASN A 244 -3.79 18.83 9.80
CA ASN A 244 -2.56 19.46 9.36
C ASN A 244 -1.43 18.46 9.03
N ALA A 245 -1.63 17.16 9.29
CA ALA A 245 -0.62 16.15 9.03
C ALA A 245 -0.46 15.91 7.52
N ARG A 246 0.79 15.82 7.07
CA ARG A 246 1.15 15.27 5.77
C ARG A 246 1.09 13.75 5.86
N ILE A 247 0.47 13.11 4.87
CA ILE A 247 0.24 11.65 4.90
C ILE A 247 0.74 11.06 3.59
N SER A 248 1.92 10.45 3.67
CA SER A 248 2.52 9.65 2.60
C SER A 248 2.18 8.17 2.79
N ALA A 249 2.49 7.35 1.79
CA ALA A 249 2.37 5.89 1.88
C ALA A 249 3.66 5.20 1.45
N LEU A 250 3.97 4.06 2.06
CA LEU A 250 5.09 3.20 1.70
C LEU A 250 4.58 1.76 1.56
N THR A 251 4.86 1.13 0.43
CA THR A 251 4.46 -0.25 0.17
C THR A 251 5.65 -1.15 -0.13
N LEU A 252 5.60 -2.40 0.32
CA LEU A 252 6.63 -3.38 -0.06
C LEU A 252 6.62 -3.61 -1.57
N PHE A 253 5.43 -3.84 -2.14
CA PHE A 253 5.25 -4.05 -3.58
C PHE A 253 4.40 -2.95 -4.20
N GLY A 254 4.73 -2.50 -5.39
CA GLY A 254 3.93 -1.48 -6.06
C GLY A 254 4.31 -1.35 -7.54
N PRO A 255 3.36 -0.93 -8.39
CA PRO A 255 3.71 -0.57 -9.75
C PRO A 255 4.45 0.77 -9.77
N LEU A 256 5.37 0.96 -10.72
CA LEU A 256 5.72 2.29 -11.17
C LEU A 256 4.46 2.99 -11.69
N PRO A 257 4.14 4.22 -11.25
CA PRO A 257 3.29 5.09 -12.03
C PRO A 257 3.97 5.32 -13.37
N LYS A 258 3.23 5.20 -14.46
CA LYS A 258 3.73 5.65 -15.75
C LYS A 258 4.08 7.12 -15.60
N THR A 259 5.35 7.48 -15.79
CA THR A 259 5.68 8.85 -16.16
C THR A 259 4.83 9.17 -17.38
N LYS A 260 3.93 10.16 -17.28
CA LYS A 260 3.31 10.73 -18.46
C LYS A 260 4.46 11.22 -19.34
N LYS A 261 4.61 10.64 -20.52
CA LYS A 261 5.35 11.28 -21.61
C LYS A 261 4.55 12.50 -22.06
#